data_AF-A0A2G9PCU3-F1
#
_entry.id   AF-A0A2G9PCU3-F1
#
_cell.length_a   1.000
_cell.length_b   1.000
_cell.length_c   1.000
_cell.angle_alpha   90.00
_cell.angle_beta   90.00
_cell.angle_gamma   90.00
#
_symmetry.space_group_name_H-M   'P 1'
#
loop_
_entity.id
_entity.type
_entity.pdbx_description
1 polymer ?
#
loop_
_entity_poly.entity_id
_entity_poly.type
_entity_poly.pdbx_seq_one_letter_code
_entity_poly.pdbx_strand_id
1 'polypeptide(L)'
;MPKKEQDKKVKKIIPITHPNSLPTTKGQRAADRLTKIAGSWSFIIGFLIFLVLWMMTNVIWLEYQSWDPYPFILLNLVLSSLAAFQAPIILMSQNRENERDRQRAEYDYAVNRKAEREIEEIKRSIEKIEIKTK
;
A
#
# COMPACT_ATOMS: atom_id res chain seq x y z
N MET A 1 -23.08 45.70 -14.75
CA MET A 1 -23.56 44.37 -14.30
C MET A 1 -22.49 43.29 -14.59
N PRO A 2 -21.69 42.81 -13.61
CA PRO A 2 -20.58 41.88 -13.87
C PRO A 2 -20.69 40.51 -13.14
N LYS A 3 -21.89 39.92 -13.04
CA LYS A 3 -22.05 38.59 -12.39
C LYS A 3 -21.77 37.38 -13.31
N LYS A 4 -21.87 37.54 -14.64
CA LYS A 4 -21.81 36.43 -15.59
C LYS A 4 -20.39 35.91 -15.90
N GLU A 5 -19.36 36.69 -15.58
CA GLU A 5 -17.94 36.32 -15.82
C GLU A 5 -17.40 35.37 -14.74
N GLN A 6 -17.87 35.53 -13.49
CA GLN A 6 -17.40 34.73 -12.36
C GLN A 6 -17.98 33.30 -12.40
N ASP A 7 -19.23 33.13 -12.80
CA ASP A 7 -19.89 31.82 -12.96
C ASP A 7 -19.20 30.91 -14.01
N LYS A 8 -18.53 31.49 -15.01
CA LYS A 8 -17.79 30.70 -16.03
C LYS A 8 -16.47 30.14 -15.50
N LYS A 9 -15.84 30.76 -14.49
CA LYS A 9 -14.63 30.22 -13.86
C LYS A 9 -14.93 29.10 -12.87
N VAL A 10 -16.11 29.10 -12.25
CA VAL A 10 -16.60 28.04 -11.34
C VAL A 10 -16.67 26.68 -12.04
N LYS A 11 -16.89 26.65 -13.37
CA LYS A 11 -17.05 25.42 -14.15
C LYS A 11 -15.73 24.74 -14.55
N LYS A 12 -14.57 25.26 -14.16
CA LYS A 12 -13.30 24.51 -14.28
C LYS A 12 -13.21 23.50 -13.15
N ILE A 13 -14.15 22.56 -13.16
CA ILE A 13 -14.17 21.38 -12.30
C ILE A 13 -12.89 20.64 -12.65
N ILE A 14 -11.90 20.72 -11.76
CA ILE A 14 -10.73 19.85 -11.83
C ILE A 14 -11.33 18.44 -11.78
N PRO A 15 -11.22 17.61 -12.84
CA PRO A 15 -11.67 16.24 -12.74
C PRO A 15 -10.85 15.62 -11.63
N ILE A 16 -11.49 15.29 -10.51
CA ILE A 16 -10.81 14.65 -9.40
C ILE A 16 -10.64 13.19 -9.81
N THR A 17 -9.66 12.93 -10.66
CA THR A 17 -9.34 11.60 -11.18
C THR A 17 -8.89 10.75 -9.99
N HIS A 18 -9.60 9.66 -9.72
CA HIS A 18 -9.22 8.74 -8.65
C HIS A 18 -7.80 8.20 -8.91
N PRO A 19 -6.94 8.12 -7.88
CA PRO A 19 -5.55 7.66 -8.01
C PRO A 19 -5.39 6.19 -8.47
N ASN A 20 -6.49 5.46 -8.66
CA ASN A 20 -6.51 4.04 -9.01
C ASN A 20 -6.37 3.74 -10.53
N SER A 21 -6.10 4.73 -11.40
CA SER A 21 -6.12 4.53 -12.86
C SER A 21 -4.76 4.21 -13.51
N LEU A 22 -3.69 3.98 -12.73
CA LEU A 22 -2.39 3.66 -13.31
C LEU A 22 -2.34 2.20 -13.79
N PRO A 23 -1.96 1.93 -15.06
CA PRO A 23 -1.84 0.57 -15.56
C PRO A 23 -0.74 -0.18 -14.81
N THR A 24 -1.11 -1.22 -14.08
CA THR A 24 -0.17 -2.06 -13.33
C THR A 24 0.71 -2.86 -14.29
N THR A 25 2.03 -2.68 -14.23
CA THR A 25 3.00 -3.48 -14.99
C THR A 25 2.94 -4.95 -14.55
N LYS A 26 3.29 -5.90 -15.44
CA LYS A 26 3.27 -7.35 -15.12
C LYS A 26 4.05 -7.70 -13.83
N GLY A 27 5.20 -7.05 -13.60
CA GLY A 27 5.98 -7.21 -12.38
C GLY A 27 5.25 -6.71 -11.13
N GLN A 28 4.48 -5.62 -11.24
CA GLN A 28 3.69 -5.09 -10.12
C GLN A 28 2.55 -6.04 -9.74
N ARG A 29 1.91 -6.68 -10.72
CA ARG A 29 0.89 -7.71 -10.48
C ARG A 29 1.47 -8.97 -9.81
N ALA A 30 2.69 -9.36 -10.16
CA ALA A 30 3.37 -10.49 -9.54
C ALA A 30 3.75 -10.18 -8.08
N ALA A 31 4.32 -9.00 -7.82
CA ALA A 31 4.63 -8.55 -6.47
C ALA A 31 3.38 -8.44 -5.59
N ASP A 32 2.27 -7.89 -6.09
CA ASP A 32 0.98 -7.85 -5.37
C ASP A 32 0.48 -9.23 -4.93
N ARG A 33 0.58 -10.22 -5.82
CA ARG A 33 0.18 -11.59 -5.51
C ARG A 33 1.13 -12.19 -4.48
N LEU A 34 2.44 -11.99 -4.64
CA LEU A 34 3.43 -12.52 -3.72
C LEU A 34 3.27 -11.92 -2.31
N THR A 35 3.06 -10.61 -2.19
CA THR A 35 2.80 -9.94 -0.91
C THR A 35 1.51 -10.43 -0.26
N LYS A 36 0.43 -10.64 -1.03
CA LYS A 36 -0.82 -11.20 -0.48
C LYS A 36 -0.66 -12.63 0.04
N ILE A 37 0.15 -13.45 -0.63
CA ILE A 37 0.40 -14.85 -0.23
C ILE A 37 1.35 -14.88 0.97
N ALA A 38 2.46 -14.14 0.91
CA ALA A 38 3.48 -14.09 1.96
C ALA A 38 3.00 -13.38 3.24
N GLY A 39 2.08 -12.43 3.13
CA GLY A 39 1.49 -11.72 4.27
C GLY A 39 0.35 -12.46 4.98
N SER A 40 -0.01 -13.66 4.52
CA SER A 40 -1.06 -14.46 5.16
C SER A 40 -0.52 -15.23 6.38
N TRP A 41 -1.24 -15.18 7.49
CA TRP A 41 -0.95 -15.95 8.69
C TRP A 41 -0.84 -17.47 8.42
N SER A 42 -1.62 -17.98 7.47
CA SER A 42 -1.61 -19.40 7.10
C SER A 42 -0.31 -19.81 6.38
N PHE A 43 0.33 -18.89 5.64
CA PHE A 43 1.60 -19.15 4.96
C PHE A 43 2.75 -19.27 5.96
N ILE A 44 2.80 -18.37 6.95
CA ILE A 44 3.80 -18.38 8.02
C ILE A 44 3.72 -19.70 8.81
N ILE A 45 2.50 -20.11 9.18
CA ILE A 45 2.29 -21.36 9.92
C ILE A 45 2.68 -22.59 9.07
N GLY A 46 2.29 -22.63 7.80
CA GLY A 46 2.67 -23.72 6.89
C GLY A 46 4.19 -23.82 6.68
N PHE A 47 4.88 -22.68 6.53
CA PHE A 47 6.33 -22.63 6.39
C PHE A 47 7.04 -23.08 7.68
N LEU A 48 6.54 -22.70 8.86
CA LEU A 48 7.04 -23.19 10.14
C LEU A 48 6.87 -24.71 10.29
N ILE A 49 5.70 -25.25 9.94
CA ILE A 49 5.44 -26.69 9.97
C ILE A 49 6.40 -27.41 9.02
N PHE A 50 6.59 -26.89 7.80
CA PHE A 50 7.53 -27.43 6.83
C PHE A 50 8.96 -27.45 7.37
N LEU A 51 9.44 -26.36 7.99
CA LEU A 51 10.76 -26.31 8.61
C LEU A 51 10.92 -27.33 9.74
N VAL A 52 9.93 -27.45 10.62
CA VAL A 52 9.94 -28.43 11.71
C VAL A 52 9.98 -29.85 11.15
N LEU A 53 9.17 -30.14 10.13
CA LEU A 53 9.11 -31.45 9.50
C LEU A 53 10.43 -31.78 8.75
N TRP A 54 11.04 -30.80 8.11
CA TRP A 54 12.35 -30.93 7.47
C TRP A 54 13.47 -31.19 8.49
N MET A 55 13.45 -30.48 9.63
CA MET A 55 14.37 -30.74 10.74
C MET A 55 14.17 -32.14 11.30
N MET A 56 12.93 -32.59 11.53
CA MET A 56 12.65 -33.95 12.02
C MET A 56 13.16 -35.02 11.05
N THR A 57 12.89 -34.88 9.75
CA THR A 57 13.40 -35.81 8.72
C THR A 57 14.92 -35.86 8.73
N ASN A 58 15.61 -34.72 8.83
CA ASN A 58 17.07 -34.68 8.89
C ASN A 58 17.63 -35.35 10.15
N VAL A 59 17.01 -35.13 11.32
CA VAL A 59 17.44 -35.77 12.58
C VAL A 59 17.25 -37.29 12.54
N ILE A 60 16.15 -37.79 11.97
CA ILE A 60 15.89 -39.23 11.84
C ILE A 60 16.84 -39.87 10.80
N TRP A 61 17.12 -39.17 9.69
CA TRP A 61 18.02 -39.66 8.65
C TRP A 61 19.51 -39.60 9.04
N LEU A 62 19.86 -38.77 10.03
CA LEU A 62 21.20 -38.66 10.61
C LEU A 62 21.69 -39.98 11.23
N GLU A 63 20.79 -40.83 11.72
CA GLU A 63 21.14 -42.14 12.28
C GLU A 63 21.59 -43.16 11.21
N TYR A 64 21.19 -43.00 9.95
CA TYR A 64 21.44 -43.98 8.88
C TYR A 64 22.52 -43.57 7.87
N GLN A 65 22.66 -42.27 7.57
CA GLN A 65 23.69 -41.76 6.68
C GLN A 65 23.81 -40.25 6.93
N SER A 66 24.99 -39.78 7.32
CA SER A 66 25.30 -38.38 7.72
C SER A 66 25.08 -37.34 6.61
N TRP A 67 23.83 -37.12 6.19
CA TRP A 67 23.49 -36.21 5.09
C TRP A 67 23.30 -34.75 5.52
N ASP A 68 23.54 -34.40 6.80
CA ASP A 68 23.94 -33.05 7.25
C ASP A 68 24.30 -33.05 8.78
N PRO A 69 25.58 -33.21 9.19
CA PRO A 69 25.97 -33.14 10.61
C PRO A 69 26.02 -31.72 11.18
N TYR A 70 25.89 -31.64 12.52
CA TYR A 70 25.67 -30.50 13.41
C TYR A 70 26.01 -29.05 12.92
N PRO A 71 25.12 -28.05 13.11
CA PRO A 71 23.73 -28.15 13.57
C PRO A 71 22.77 -28.35 12.39
N PHE A 72 22.80 -27.48 11.35
CA PHE A 72 22.16 -27.66 10.03
C PHE A 72 22.76 -26.62 9.06
N ILE A 73 23.93 -26.88 8.47
CA ILE A 73 24.64 -25.85 7.69
C ILE A 73 23.87 -25.44 6.43
N LEU A 74 23.26 -26.41 5.73
CA LEU A 74 22.48 -26.14 4.52
C LEU A 74 21.18 -25.40 4.85
N LEU A 75 20.48 -25.79 5.91
CA LEU A 75 19.26 -25.11 6.33
C LEU A 75 19.54 -23.66 6.72
N ASN A 76 20.62 -23.43 7.47
CA ASN A 76 21.01 -22.09 7.89
C ASN A 76 21.41 -21.21 6.69
N LEU A 77 22.13 -21.78 5.72
CA LEU A 77 22.48 -21.09 4.47
C LEU A 77 21.24 -20.68 3.67
N VAL A 78 20.30 -21.62 3.48
CA VAL A 78 19.07 -21.38 2.73
C VAL A 78 18.20 -20.32 3.44
N LEU A 79 18.04 -20.42 4.77
CA LEU A 79 17.27 -19.45 5.54
C LEU A 79 17.90 -18.06 5.52
N SER A 80 19.22 -17.96 5.64
CA SER A 80 19.94 -16.69 5.57
C SER A 80 19.79 -16.03 4.20
N SER A 81 19.90 -16.82 3.13
CA SER A 81 19.66 -16.34 1.76
C SER A 81 18.21 -15.89 1.57
N LEU A 82 17.24 -16.67 2.06
CA LEU A 82 15.82 -16.34 1.98
C LEU A 82 15.50 -15.03 2.72
N ALA A 83 16.06 -14.82 3.90
CA ALA A 83 15.92 -13.57 4.66
C ALA A 83 16.53 -12.37 3.90
N ALA A 84 17.69 -12.55 3.26
CA ALA A 84 18.32 -11.50 2.46
C ALA A 84 17.43 -11.08 1.25
N PHE A 85 16.72 -12.03 0.63
CA PHE A 85 15.75 -11.74 -0.43
C PHE A 85 14.46 -11.10 0.06
N GLN A 86 14.05 -11.34 1.32
CA GLN A 86 12.83 -10.76 1.87
C GLN A 86 12.95 -9.24 2.03
N ALA A 87 14.09 -8.72 2.49
CA ALA A 87 14.25 -7.29 2.77
C ALA A 87 13.98 -6.37 1.54
N PRO A 88 14.52 -6.64 0.33
CA PRO A 88 14.20 -5.87 -0.87
C PRO A 88 12.74 -5.99 -1.31
N ILE A 89 12.13 -7.18 -1.19
CA ILE A 89 10.73 -7.40 -1.57
C ILE A 89 9.80 -6.60 -0.64
N ILE A 90 10.08 -6.65 0.66
CA ILE A 90 9.36 -5.86 1.67
C ILE A 90 9.57 -4.37 1.37
N LEU A 91 10.80 -3.93 1.13
CA LEU A 91 11.12 -2.53 0.81
C LEU A 91 10.42 -2.05 -0.47
N MET A 92 10.36 -2.86 -1.52
CA MET A 92 9.61 -2.54 -2.74
C MET A 92 8.11 -2.46 -2.48
N SER A 93 7.57 -3.34 -1.63
CA SER A 93 6.14 -3.31 -1.26
C SER A 93 5.80 -2.06 -0.42
N GLN A 94 6.67 -1.69 0.51
CA GLN A 94 6.54 -0.51 1.37
C GLN A 94 6.70 0.79 0.57
N ASN A 95 7.72 0.90 -0.29
CA ASN A 95 7.92 2.08 -1.14
C ASN A 95 6.67 2.38 -2.00
N ARG A 96 5.99 1.32 -2.46
CA ARG A 96 4.76 1.42 -3.24
C ARG A 96 3.51 1.72 -2.40
N GLU A 97 3.47 1.30 -1.15
CA GLU A 97 2.42 1.70 -0.23
C GLU A 97 2.55 3.18 0.13
N ASN A 98 3.77 3.63 0.47
CA ASN A 98 4.08 5.04 0.75
C ASN A 98 3.73 5.97 -0.42
N GLU A 99 4.01 5.54 -1.66
CA GLU A 99 3.67 6.36 -2.83
C GLU A 99 2.16 6.45 -3.07
N ARG A 100 1.40 5.38 -2.78
CA ARG A 100 -0.07 5.40 -2.81
C ARG A 100 -0.63 6.26 -1.68
N ASP A 101 -0.03 6.21 -0.51
CA ASP A 101 -0.43 7.02 0.64
C ASP A 101 -0.19 8.52 0.40
N ARG A 102 0.97 8.87 -0.15
CA ARG A 102 1.27 10.26 -0.57
C ARG A 102 0.25 10.79 -1.58
N GLN A 103 -0.10 10.01 -2.61
CA GLN A 103 -1.10 10.40 -3.59
C GLN A 103 -2.49 10.59 -2.96
N ARG A 104 -2.87 9.74 -1.98
CA ARG A 104 -4.12 9.92 -1.24
C ARG A 104 -4.10 11.19 -0.39
N ALA A 105 -2.98 11.50 0.26
CA ALA A 105 -2.83 12.71 1.06
C ALA A 105 -2.93 13.98 0.19
N GLU A 106 -2.29 14.01 -0.99
CA GLU A 106 -2.40 15.12 -1.93
C GLU A 106 -3.83 15.31 -2.45
N TYR A 107 -4.53 14.21 -2.74
CA TYR A 107 -5.93 14.23 -3.14
C TYR A 107 -6.83 14.78 -2.03
N ASP A 108 -6.68 14.26 -0.80
CA ASP A 108 -7.47 14.70 0.34
C ASP A 108 -7.25 16.18 0.66
N TYR A 109 -5.99 16.64 0.56
CA TYR A 109 -5.65 18.05 0.68
C TYR A 109 -6.36 18.93 -0.37
N ALA A 110 -6.38 18.49 -1.63
CA ALA A 110 -7.06 19.23 -2.70
C ALA A 110 -8.58 19.29 -2.50
N VAL A 111 -9.19 18.20 -2.03
CA VAL A 111 -10.63 18.14 -1.72
C VAL A 111 -10.95 19.04 -0.53
N ASN A 112 -10.19 18.97 0.56
CA ASN A 112 -10.39 19.81 1.74
C ASN A 112 -10.28 21.29 1.41
N ARG A 113 -9.29 21.69 0.60
CA ARG A 113 -9.15 23.08 0.12
C ARG A 113 -10.31 23.53 -0.76
N LYS A 114 -10.94 22.61 -1.51
CA LYS A 114 -12.14 22.93 -2.30
C LYS A 114 -13.35 23.10 -1.39
N ALA A 115 -13.56 22.20 -0.44
CA ALA A 115 -14.62 22.27 0.55
C ALA A 115 -14.54 23.55 1.38
N GLU A 116 -13.33 23.95 1.81
CA GLU A 116 -13.09 25.21 2.52
C GLU A 116 -13.61 26.43 1.73
N ARG A 117 -13.30 26.52 0.44
CA ARG A 117 -13.79 27.61 -0.43
C ARG A 117 -15.30 27.59 -0.61
N GLU A 118 -15.88 26.41 -0.82
CA GLU A 118 -17.33 26.26 -0.95
C GLU A 118 -18.06 26.70 0.33
N ILE A 119 -17.50 26.37 1.51
CA ILE A 119 -18.03 26.83 2.80
C ILE A 119 -17.93 28.36 2.94
N GLU A 120 -16.80 28.96 2.55
CA GLU A 120 -16.66 30.43 2.56
C GLU A 120 -17.67 31.11 1.63
N GLU A 121 -17.91 30.56 0.44
CA GLU A 121 -18.89 31.08 -0.51
C GLU A 121 -20.33 31.00 0.05
N ILE A 122 -20.68 29.90 0.71
CA ILE A 122 -21.97 29.73 1.40
C ILE A 122 -22.10 30.76 2.53
N LYS A 123 -21.08 30.91 3.39
CA LYS A 123 -21.08 31.89 4.49
C LYS A 123 -21.32 33.32 3.97
N ARG A 124 -20.58 33.72 2.93
CA ARG A 124 -20.75 35.04 2.28
C ARG A 124 -22.15 35.22 1.69
N SER A 125 -22.76 34.14 1.19
CA SER A 125 -24.11 34.18 0.63
C SER A 125 -25.18 34.35 1.72
N ILE A 126 -25.00 33.70 2.87
CA ILE A 126 -25.88 33.85 4.05
C ILE A 126 -25.78 35.28 4.60
N GLU A 127 -24.56 35.80 4.80
CA GLU A 127 -24.34 37.16 5.32
C GLU A 127 -24.98 38.24 4.44
N LYS A 128 -24.88 38.09 3.11
CA LYS A 128 -25.55 39.00 2.15
C LYS A 128 -27.06 38.98 2.26
N ILE A 129 -27.67 37.85 2.60
CA ILE A 129 -29.13 37.75 2.79
C ILE A 129 -29.51 38.45 4.09
N GLU A 130 -28.78 38.20 5.17
CA GLU A 130 -29.03 38.81 6.48
C GLU A 130 -28.97 40.35 6.43
N ILE A 131 -27.98 40.91 5.73
CA ILE A 131 -27.85 42.36 5.53
C ILE A 131 -29.03 42.94 4.75
N LYS A 132 -29.61 42.19 3.80
CA LYS A 132 -30.74 42.66 2.98
C LYS A 132 -32.09 42.62 3.71
N THR A 133 -32.18 41.85 4.78
CA THR A 133 -33.40 41.70 5.59
C THR A 133 -33.50 42.75 6.71
N LYS A 134 -32.40 43.44 7.04
CA LYS A 134 -32.38 44.63 7.90
C LYS A 134 -32.61 45.90 7.09
#